data_AF-A0A1H9F2M1-F1
#
_entry.id   AF-A0A1H9F2M1-F1
#
_cell.length_a   1.000
_cell.length_b   1.000
_cell.length_c   1.000
_cell.angle_alpha   90.00
_cell.angle_beta   90.00
_cell.angle_gamma   90.00
#
_symmetry.space_group_name_H-M   'P 1'
#
loop_
_entity.id
_entity.type
_entity.pdbx_description
1 polymer ?
#
loop_
_entity_poly.entity_id
_entity_poly.type
_entity_poly.pdbx_seq_one_letter_code
_entity_poly.pdbx_strand_id
1 'polypeptide(L)'
;MKNFILKLLIAMAVLYIIILTVHYFTSFELVNIVFIVGIISCFFTYGGRVSVLGEGTAASTTFGQYKPRTKPNKFVGFVSPYFFGSLLTALSAFIFLYI
;
A
#
# COMPACT_ATOMS: atom_id res chain seq x y z
N MET A 1 -14.37 -11.92 -0.87
CA MET A 1 -13.90 -11.42 0.45
C MET A 1 -12.78 -12.28 1.05
N LYS A 2 -12.90 -13.62 1.10
CA LYS A 2 -11.82 -14.51 1.61
C LYS A 2 -10.44 -14.24 0.96
N ASN A 3 -10.41 -14.10 -0.37
CA ASN A 3 -9.18 -13.81 -1.11
C ASN A 3 -8.61 -12.39 -0.86
N PHE A 4 -9.45 -11.44 -0.44
CA PHE A 4 -9.02 -10.08 -0.09
C PHE A 4 -8.32 -10.08 1.27
N ILE A 5 -8.96 -10.71 2.27
CA ILE A 5 -8.42 -10.85 3.63
C ILE A 5 -7.11 -11.63 3.60
N LEU A 6 -7.04 -12.73 2.83
CA LEU A 6 -5.81 -13.51 2.68
C LEU A 6 -4.66 -12.67 2.11
N LYS A 7 -4.91 -11.90 1.04
CA LYS A 7 -3.90 -11.01 0.45
C LYS A 7 -3.46 -9.90 1.40
N LEU A 8 -4.39 -9.35 2.18
CA LEU A 8 -4.11 -8.35 3.19
C LEU A 8 -3.21 -8.90 4.29
N LEU A 9 -3.51 -10.09 4.83
CA LEU A 9 -2.68 -10.72 5.86
C LEU A 9 -1.26 -11.02 5.36
N ILE A 10 -1.14 -11.54 4.14
CA ILE A 10 0.17 -11.78 3.52
C ILE A 10 0.94 -10.46 3.37
N ALA A 11 0.27 -9.39 2.90
CA ALA A 11 0.89 -8.08 2.75
C ALA A 11 1.39 -7.52 4.09
N MET A 12 0.59 -7.64 5.16
CA MET A 12 0.99 -7.23 6.50
C MET A 12 2.18 -8.05 7.01
N ALA A 13 2.16 -9.38 6.84
CA ALA A 13 3.27 -10.23 7.26
C ALA A 13 4.59 -9.84 6.58
N VAL A 14 4.57 -9.60 5.26
CA VAL A 14 5.75 -9.14 4.51
C VAL A 14 6.22 -7.77 5.00
N LEU A 15 5.31 -6.83 5.24
CA LEU A 15 5.62 -5.51 5.79
C LEU A 15 6.31 -5.61 7.16
N TYR A 16 5.79 -6.45 8.06
CA TYR A 16 6.40 -6.64 9.38
C TYR A 16 7.78 -7.30 9.32
N ILE A 17 8.02 -8.22 8.38
CA ILE A 17 9.36 -8.80 8.16
C ILE A 17 10.36 -7.69 7.75
N ILE A 18 9.95 -6.80 6.83
CA ILE A 18 10.79 -5.68 6.40
C ILE A 18 11.08 -4.73 7.58
N ILE A 19 10.05 -4.37 8.35
CA ILE A 19 10.19 -3.50 9.53
C ILE A 19 11.14 -4.11 10.55
N LEU A 20 10.99 -5.39 10.87
CA LEU A 20 11.87 -6.10 11.81
C LEU A 20 13.31 -6.15 11.30
N THR A 21 13.49 -6.34 9.99
CA THR A 21 14.81 -6.32 9.36
C THR A 21 15.44 -4.93 9.53
N VAL A 22 14.72 -3.86 9.22
CA VAL A 22 15.22 -2.48 9.40
C VAL A 22 15.53 -2.20 10.87
N HIS A 23 14.67 -2.63 11.80
CA HIS A 23 14.92 -2.48 13.22
C HIS A 23 16.15 -3.26 13.70
N TYR A 24 16.43 -4.43 13.16
CA TYR A 24 17.65 -5.18 13.50
C TYR A 24 18.93 -4.43 13.09
N PHE A 25 18.90 -3.74 11.94
CA PHE A 25 20.06 -3.00 11.42
C PHE A 25 20.14 -1.54 11.89
N THR A 26 19.11 -1.02 12.56
CA THR A 26 19.05 0.39 12.96
C THR A 26 18.69 0.53 14.43
N SER A 27 19.31 1.48 15.12
CA SER A 27 18.97 1.78 16.52
C SER A 27 17.70 2.64 16.67
N PHE A 28 16.86 2.72 15.63
CA PHE A 28 15.65 3.52 15.66
C PHE A 28 14.53 2.79 16.40
N GLU A 29 13.73 3.57 17.12
CA GLU A 29 12.49 3.11 17.75
C GLU A 29 11.58 2.43 16.73
N LEU A 30 11.08 1.24 17.08
CA LEU A 30 10.28 0.39 16.19
C LEU A 30 9.09 1.17 15.61
N VAL A 31 8.45 2.01 16.43
CA VAL A 31 7.28 2.80 16.03
C VAL A 31 7.61 3.77 14.89
N ASN A 32 8.77 4.42 14.91
CA ASN A 32 9.20 5.33 13.85
C ASN A 32 9.43 4.59 12.52
N ILE A 33 10.03 3.39 12.59
CA ILE A 33 10.27 2.54 11.42
C ILE A 33 8.94 2.09 10.82
N VAL A 34 8.00 1.61 11.65
CA VAL A 34 6.67 1.18 11.22
C VAL A 34 5.93 2.32 10.53
N PHE A 35 6.02 3.54 11.07
CA PHE A 35 5.38 4.72 10.51
C PHE A 35 5.92 5.07 9.12
N ILE A 36 7.24 5.20 8.98
CA ILE A 36 7.89 5.57 7.71
C ILE A 36 7.66 4.50 6.65
N VAL A 37 7.89 3.23 6.99
CA VAL A 37 7.69 2.11 6.06
C VAL A 37 6.22 2.00 5.65
N GLY A 38 5.28 2.23 6.58
CA GLY A 38 3.85 2.28 6.30
C GLY A 38 3.48 3.37 5.29
N ILE A 39 3.96 4.60 5.49
CA ILE A 39 3.72 5.73 4.57
C ILE A 39 4.28 5.44 3.18
N ILE A 40 5.55 5.03 3.10
CA ILE A 40 6.21 4.72 1.83
C ILE A 40 5.42 3.62 1.10
N SER A 41 5.03 2.58 1.82
CA SER A 41 4.26 1.46 1.25
C SER A 41 2.88 1.88 0.78
N CYS A 42 2.20 2.81 1.46
CA CYS A 42 0.95 3.41 1.00
C CYS A 42 1.12 4.11 -0.35
N PHE A 43 2.20 4.89 -0.53
CA PHE A 43 2.48 5.56 -1.81
C PHE A 43 2.72 4.56 -2.94
N PHE A 44 3.47 3.48 -2.70
CA PHE A 44 3.72 2.48 -3.74
C PHE A 44 2.49 1.62 -4.06
N THR A 45 1.67 1.31 -3.07
CA THR A 45 0.47 0.46 -3.25
C THR A 45 -0.74 1.20 -3.81
N TYR A 46 -0.82 2.51 -3.59
CA TYR A 46 -1.84 3.39 -4.20
C TYR A 46 -1.35 4.10 -5.47
N GLY A 47 -0.05 4.32 -5.63
CA GLY A 47 0.53 5.00 -6.80
C GLY A 47 1.12 4.05 -7.85
N GLY A 48 1.31 2.77 -7.53
CA GLY A 48 1.96 1.80 -8.43
C GLY A 48 1.11 1.36 -9.62
N ARG A 49 1.74 0.60 -10.54
CA ARG A 49 1.25 0.08 -11.85
C ARG A 49 -0.16 -0.56 -11.91
N VAL A 50 -0.81 -0.78 -10.78
CA VAL A 50 -2.15 -1.40 -10.64
C VAL A 50 -3.18 -0.37 -10.11
N SER A 51 -2.80 0.89 -9.95
CA SER A 51 -3.67 1.92 -9.39
C SER A 51 -4.50 2.64 -10.44
N VAL A 52 -5.72 2.98 -10.05
CA VAL A 52 -6.67 3.78 -10.83
C VAL A 52 -6.08 5.14 -11.23
N LEU A 53 -5.14 5.69 -10.43
CA LEU A 53 -4.41 6.91 -10.76
C LEU A 53 -3.35 6.72 -11.85
N GLY A 54 -2.67 5.56 -11.88
CA GLY A 54 -1.71 5.23 -12.95
C GLY A 54 -2.41 5.03 -14.30
N GLU A 55 -3.58 4.41 -14.31
CA GLU A 55 -4.40 4.32 -15.52
C GLU A 55 -5.02 5.68 -15.91
N GLY A 56 -5.43 6.48 -14.93
CA GLY A 56 -5.95 7.84 -15.16
C GLY A 56 -4.91 8.80 -15.75
N THR A 57 -3.66 8.74 -15.26
CA THR A 57 -2.54 9.51 -15.82
C THR A 57 -2.13 9.00 -17.21
N ALA A 58 -2.16 7.68 -17.44
CA ALA A 58 -1.94 7.13 -18.78
C ALA A 58 -3.04 7.57 -19.78
N ALA A 59 -4.31 7.61 -19.35
CA ALA A 59 -5.41 8.10 -20.16
C ALA A 59 -5.33 9.60 -20.46
N SER A 60 -4.93 10.43 -19.49
CA SER A 60 -4.74 11.87 -19.73
C SER A 60 -3.55 12.16 -20.65
N THR A 61 -2.45 11.43 -20.50
CA THR A 61 -1.24 11.58 -21.33
C THR A 61 -1.47 11.14 -22.78
N THR A 62 -2.40 10.20 -23.01
CA THR A 62 -2.74 9.67 -24.33
C THR A 62 -4.00 10.30 -24.93
N PHE A 63 -4.50 11.41 -24.37
CA PHE A 63 -5.73 12.09 -24.83
C PHE A 63 -6.93 11.14 -25.01
N GLY A 64 -7.09 10.18 -24.08
CA GLY A 64 -8.18 9.21 -24.12
C GLY A 64 -7.98 8.02 -25.05
N GLN A 65 -6.83 7.89 -25.73
CA GLN A 65 -6.52 6.73 -26.58
C GLN A 65 -5.94 5.54 -25.81
N TYR A 66 -5.69 5.67 -24.50
CA TYR A 66 -5.25 4.55 -23.67
C TYR A 66 -6.33 3.48 -23.56
N LYS A 67 -6.02 2.29 -24.09
CA LYS A 67 -6.84 1.09 -23.89
C LYS A 67 -6.30 0.35 -22.67
N PRO A 68 -7.07 0.25 -21.57
CA PRO A 68 -6.60 -0.43 -20.37
C PRO A 68 -6.25 -1.89 -20.68
N ARG A 69 -5.07 -2.30 -20.23
CA ARG A 69 -4.48 -3.62 -20.54
C ARG A 69 -5.24 -4.77 -19.87
N THR A 70 -5.98 -4.45 -18.82
CA THR A 70 -6.87 -5.34 -18.08
C THR A 70 -8.29 -4.79 -18.20
N LYS A 71 -9.29 -5.66 -18.49
CA LYS A 71 -10.71 -5.29 -18.29
C LYS A 71 -10.79 -4.63 -16.91
N PRO A 72 -11.42 -3.45 -16.75
CA PRO A 72 -11.56 -2.85 -15.43
C PRO A 72 -12.24 -3.92 -14.58
N ASN A 73 -11.48 -4.55 -13.68
CA ASN A 73 -12.08 -5.35 -12.65
C ASN A 73 -13.12 -4.44 -12.01
N LYS A 74 -14.30 -4.97 -11.69
CA LYS A 74 -15.46 -4.26 -11.12
C LYS A 74 -15.19 -3.55 -9.77
N PHE A 75 -13.94 -3.17 -9.50
CA PHE A 75 -13.44 -2.47 -8.34
C PHE A 75 -12.85 -1.11 -8.78
N VAL A 76 -13.62 -0.34 -9.57
CA VAL A 76 -13.36 1.11 -9.71
C VAL A 76 -13.60 1.84 -8.37
N GLY A 77 -14.12 1.15 -7.33
CA GLY A 77 -14.38 1.71 -6.00
C GLY A 77 -13.78 0.96 -4.80
N PHE A 78 -13.01 -0.12 -4.96
CA PHE A 78 -12.44 -0.84 -3.81
C PHE A 78 -10.92 -0.70 -3.78
N VAL A 79 -10.47 0.17 -2.88
CA VAL A 79 -9.11 0.29 -2.36
C VAL A 79 -8.41 -1.07 -2.32
N SER A 80 -7.16 -1.13 -2.80
CA SER A 80 -6.43 -2.40 -2.87
C SER A 80 -6.16 -2.97 -1.47
N PRO A 81 -6.22 -4.30 -1.27
CA PRO A 81 -5.93 -4.91 0.03
C PRO A 81 -4.50 -4.63 0.50
N TYR A 82 -3.57 -4.39 -0.44
CA TYR A 82 -2.20 -3.99 -0.15
C TYR A 82 -2.13 -2.57 0.42
N PHE A 83 -2.87 -1.63 -0.17
CA PHE A 83 -2.96 -0.27 0.37
C PHE A 83 -3.63 -0.25 1.73
N PHE A 84 -4.71 -1.02 1.91
CA PHE A 84 -5.39 -1.07 3.19
C PHE A 84 -4.48 -1.65 4.28
N GLY A 85 -3.68 -2.67 3.95
CA GLY A 85 -2.66 -3.21 4.85
C GLY A 85 -1.61 -2.17 5.23
N SER A 86 -1.01 -1.47 4.27
CA SER A 86 -0.01 -0.43 4.56
C SER A 86 -0.60 0.76 5.33
N LEU A 87 -1.86 1.12 5.06
CA LEU A 87 -2.57 2.21 5.75
C LEU A 87 -2.83 1.84 7.20
N LEU A 88 -3.27 0.61 7.46
CA LEU A 88 -3.48 0.11 8.81
C LEU A 88 -2.16 0.11 9.61
N THR A 89 -1.07 -0.32 8.97
CA THR A 89 0.28 -0.30 9.57
C THR A 89 0.71 1.13 9.90
N ALA A 90 0.55 2.08 8.98
CA ALA A 90 0.87 3.49 9.22
C ALA A 90 0.01 4.11 10.33
N LEU A 91 -1.30 3.88 10.31
CA LEU A 91 -2.22 4.39 11.33
C LEU A 91 -1.95 3.80 12.72
N SER A 92 -1.59 2.52 12.78
CA SER A 92 -1.25 1.89 14.06
C SER A 92 -0.04 2.56 14.70
N ALA A 93 1.03 2.80 13.93
CA ALA A 93 2.20 3.52 14.42
C ALA A 93 1.90 4.99 14.73
N PHE A 94 1.06 5.66 13.94
CA PHE A 94 0.63 7.03 14.24
C PHE A 94 -0.04 7.10 15.61
N ILE A 95 -0.97 6.20 15.93
CA ILE A 95 -1.61 6.17 17.25
C ILE A 95 -0.58 5.98 18.37
N PHE A 96 0.40 5.09 18.19
CA PHE A 96 1.45 4.86 19.18
C PHE A 96 2.48 6.00 19.31
N LEU A 97 2.60 6.90 18.34
CA LEU A 97 3.49 8.07 18.42
C LEU A 97 2.88 9.24 19.22
N TYR A 98 1.56 9.28 19.34
CA TYR A 98 0.82 10.39 19.98
C TYR A 98 0.16 9.99 21.31
N ILE A 99 0.36 8.75 21.76
CA ILE A 99 0.04 8.25 23.11
C ILE A 99 1.34 8.23 23.92
#